data_AF-A0A316EMG7-F1
#
_entry.id   AF-A0A316EMG7-F1
#
_cell.length_a   1.000
_cell.length_b   1.000
_cell.length_c   1.000
_cell.angle_alpha   90.00
_cell.angle_beta   90.00
_cell.angle_gamma   90.00
#
_symmetry.space_group_name_H-M   'P 1'
#
loop_
_entity.id
_entity.type
_entity.pdbx_description
1 polymer ?
#
loop_
_entity_poly.entity_id
_entity_poly.type
_entity_poly.pdbx_seq_one_letter_code
_entity_poly.pdbx_strand_id
1 'polypeptide(L)'
;MLGVTGVISRVAELQDQLGLTPAPAVAGGTSGAKFASALAGATGATGGARATSGPTGGDIVEAAKKYLGTPYVFGGDDPAKGLDCSALVQRAYRDLGVELPRNSWQQAKAGRPVASMADARPGDILAFNSPVDHVAIYLGDGKMIAAPKPGDQVKIQKVYETPSAIRRVLETAPAAAVQDMSSLRPAGLRAASTAGLGGVPYATLFEQAGAKHGVSPKLLAAVAKVESGYNPKAVSKAGAQGLMQLMPATARGLGVDNAFDPAQAVNGAAKLLAKHLREFKSVPLALAAYNAGGGAVHRYDGIPPFAETQAYVPKVQKALAALGG
;
A
#
# COMPACT_ATOMS: atom_id res chain seq x y z
N MET A 1 40.03 -7.53 41.06
CA MET A 1 38.98 -7.48 40.02
C MET A 1 38.65 -6.01 39.81
N LEU A 2 38.96 -5.49 38.62
CA LEU A 2 39.10 -4.06 38.34
C LEU A 2 37.76 -3.32 38.46
N GLY A 3 37.68 -2.38 39.40
CA GLY A 3 36.50 -1.53 39.62
C GLY A 3 36.31 -0.49 38.51
N VAL A 4 35.10 0.05 38.44
CA VAL A 4 34.59 1.02 37.44
C VAL A 4 35.54 2.19 37.17
N THR A 5 36.38 2.57 38.15
CA THR A 5 37.42 3.61 38.04
C THR A 5 38.53 3.27 37.02
N GLY A 6 38.85 1.99 36.81
CA GLY A 6 39.84 1.56 35.83
C GLY A 6 39.35 1.62 34.39
N VAL A 7 38.03 1.50 34.17
CA VAL A 7 37.42 1.58 32.83
C VAL A 7 37.33 3.03 32.35
N ILE A 8 37.07 3.98 33.26
CA ILE A 8 37.03 5.42 32.94
C ILE A 8 38.42 5.95 32.56
N SER A 9 39.47 5.47 33.22
CA SER A 9 40.86 5.89 32.91
C SER A 9 41.32 5.41 31.52
N ARG A 10 40.80 4.26 31.05
CA ARG A 10 41.12 3.72 29.71
C ARG A 10 40.43 4.46 28.57
N VAL A 11 39.27 5.07 28.84
CA VAL A 11 38.55 5.91 27.86
C VAL A 11 39.25 7.25 27.66
N ALA A 12 39.84 7.82 28.72
CA ALA A 12 40.60 9.07 28.64
C ALA A 12 41.92 8.92 27.87
N GLU A 13 42.67 7.82 28.06
CA GLU A 13 43.90 7.52 27.29
C GLU A 13 43.64 7.34 25.78
N LEU A 14 42.49 6.75 25.41
CA LEU A 14 42.12 6.53 24.01
C LEU A 14 41.65 7.80 23.29
N GLN A 15 41.17 8.80 24.03
CA GLN A 15 40.73 10.08 23.47
C GLN A 15 41.91 11.00 23.12
N ASP A 16 43.01 10.91 23.88
CA ASP A 16 44.23 11.68 23.65
C ASP A 16 45.05 11.15 22.46
N GLN A 17 45.08 9.82 22.26
CA GLN A 17 45.69 9.20 21.07
C GLN A 17 44.95 9.46 19.76
N LEU A 18 43.68 9.89 19.82
CA LEU A 18 42.82 10.12 18.66
C LEU A 18 42.59 11.61 18.34
N GLY A 19 43.23 12.54 19.06
CA GLY A 19 43.17 13.98 18.77
C GLY A 19 41.78 14.62 18.91
N LEU A 20 40.90 14.05 19.74
CA LEU A 20 39.54 14.55 19.96
C LEU A 20 39.51 15.47 21.19
N THR A 21 39.74 16.78 20.99
CA THR A 21 39.51 17.76 22.07
C THR A 21 38.00 17.91 22.36
N PRO A 22 37.55 17.88 23.62
CA PRO A 22 36.16 18.17 23.95
C PRO A 22 35.85 19.66 23.76
N ALA A 23 34.76 19.96 23.05
CA ALA A 23 34.19 21.31 22.96
C ALA A 23 33.62 21.74 24.33
N PRO A 24 33.62 23.05 24.67
CA PRO A 24 33.18 23.51 25.98
C PRO A 24 31.68 23.30 26.16
N ALA A 25 31.30 22.86 27.36
CA ALA A 25 29.92 22.74 27.77
C ALA A 25 29.29 24.14 27.90
N VAL A 26 28.30 24.44 27.07
CA VAL A 26 27.38 25.56 27.28
C VAL A 26 26.03 25.03 27.75
N ALA A 27 25.73 25.27 29.02
CA ALA A 27 24.37 25.21 29.55
C ALA A 27 23.62 26.49 29.11
N GLY A 28 22.41 26.34 28.58
CA GLY A 28 21.52 27.47 28.27
C GLY A 28 20.52 27.16 27.16
N GLY A 29 19.23 27.16 27.50
CA GLY A 29 18.13 26.67 26.67
C GLY A 29 17.84 27.42 25.35
N THR A 30 16.80 26.90 24.67
CA THR A 30 16.16 27.32 23.39
C THR A 30 16.78 26.79 22.08
N SER A 31 16.60 25.48 21.83
CA SER A 31 17.03 24.80 20.58
C SER A 31 15.99 24.77 19.45
N GLY A 32 14.79 25.34 19.62
CA GLY A 32 13.78 25.38 18.56
C GLY A 32 14.02 26.47 17.50
N ALA A 33 14.29 27.71 17.95
CA ALA A 33 14.38 28.87 17.06
C ALA A 33 15.70 28.95 16.27
N LYS A 34 16.79 28.44 16.86
CA LYS A 34 18.11 28.41 16.20
C LYS A 34 18.21 27.34 15.13
N PHE A 35 17.53 26.19 15.30
CA PHE A 35 17.42 25.18 14.25
C PHE A 35 16.58 25.68 13.06
N ALA A 36 15.48 26.38 13.33
CA ALA A 36 14.64 26.98 12.28
C ALA A 36 15.40 28.06 11.48
N SER A 37 16.19 28.92 12.13
CA SER A 37 17.03 29.91 11.43
C SER A 37 18.19 29.27 10.67
N ALA A 38 18.81 28.21 11.20
CA ALA A 38 19.87 27.48 10.50
C ALA A 38 19.33 26.73 9.26
N LEU A 39 18.11 26.16 9.35
CA LEU A 39 17.45 25.52 8.21
C LEU A 39 17.00 26.53 7.15
N ALA A 40 16.52 27.71 7.56
CA ALA A 40 16.17 28.79 6.64
C ALA A 40 17.40 29.41 5.95
N GLY A 41 18.54 29.48 6.65
CA GLY A 41 19.81 29.91 6.06
C GLY A 41 20.41 28.89 5.09
N ALA A 42 20.19 27.58 5.33
CA ALA A 42 20.66 26.51 4.46
C ALA A 42 19.82 26.31 3.17
N THR A 43 18.58 26.82 3.14
CA THR A 43 17.71 26.77 1.95
C THR A 43 17.71 28.06 1.13
N GLY A 44 18.42 29.09 1.59
CA GLY A 44 18.33 30.45 1.07
C GLY A 44 19.61 31.00 0.45
N ALA A 45 20.25 30.30 -0.50
CA ALA A 45 21.07 30.93 -1.55
C ALA A 45 21.73 29.88 -2.47
N THR A 46 21.20 29.72 -3.69
CA THR A 46 21.91 29.79 -4.99
C THR A 46 21.21 28.92 -6.03
N GLY A 47 20.89 29.54 -7.17
CA GLY A 47 20.42 28.88 -8.39
C GLY A 47 18.94 29.05 -8.63
N GLY A 48 18.58 29.95 -9.55
CA GLY A 48 17.20 30.18 -9.97
C GLY A 48 16.48 28.86 -10.25
N ALA A 49 15.33 28.68 -9.61
CA ALA A 49 14.45 27.54 -9.83
C ALA A 49 13.96 27.56 -11.27
N ARG A 50 14.71 26.93 -12.17
CA ARG A 50 14.12 26.30 -13.35
C ARG A 50 13.16 25.27 -12.76
N ALA A 51 11.86 25.54 -12.86
CA ALA A 51 10.85 24.54 -12.57
C ALA A 51 11.27 23.28 -13.34
N THR A 52 11.77 22.27 -12.63
CA THR A 52 11.94 20.94 -13.19
C THR A 52 10.52 20.45 -13.39
N SER A 53 9.93 20.81 -14.53
CA SER A 53 8.67 20.23 -14.98
C SER A 53 8.86 18.72 -14.91
N GLY A 54 8.08 18.06 -14.06
CA GLY A 54 8.11 16.61 -13.91
C GLY A 54 7.87 15.90 -15.25
N PRO A 55 8.04 14.57 -15.29
CA PRO A 55 7.83 13.79 -16.50
C PRO A 55 6.44 14.08 -17.10
N THR A 56 6.38 14.18 -18.42
CA THR A 56 5.19 14.50 -19.19
C THR A 56 4.52 13.24 -19.74
N GLY A 57 3.31 13.38 -20.27
CA GLY A 57 2.63 12.30 -20.97
C GLY A 57 3.40 11.76 -22.19
N GLY A 58 4.16 12.62 -22.87
CA GLY A 58 5.05 12.22 -23.97
C GLY A 58 6.19 11.32 -23.50
N ASP A 59 6.78 11.64 -22.34
CA ASP A 59 7.87 10.84 -21.76
C ASP A 59 7.40 9.42 -21.41
N ILE A 60 6.14 9.25 -20.97
CA ILE A 60 5.55 7.93 -20.70
C ILE A 60 5.36 7.12 -21.98
N VAL A 61 4.93 7.78 -23.06
CA VAL A 61 4.79 7.11 -24.35
C VAL A 61 6.15 6.60 -24.85
N GLU A 62 7.20 7.41 -24.74
CA GLU A 62 8.56 6.99 -25.12
C GLU A 62 9.11 5.90 -24.19
N ALA A 63 8.84 5.98 -22.89
CA ALA A 63 9.18 4.91 -21.95
C ALA A 63 8.48 3.59 -22.30
N ALA A 64 7.18 3.64 -22.62
CA ALA A 64 6.40 2.47 -22.98
C ALA A 64 6.88 1.82 -24.30
N LYS A 65 7.29 2.63 -25.29
CA LYS A 65 7.79 2.13 -26.58
C LYS A 65 9.04 1.24 -26.45
N LYS A 66 9.84 1.39 -25.40
CA LYS A 66 11.00 0.53 -25.12
C LYS A 66 10.63 -0.94 -24.95
N TYR A 67 9.37 -1.22 -24.60
CA TYR A 67 8.86 -2.56 -24.36
C TYR A 67 8.19 -3.20 -25.60
N LEU A 68 8.14 -2.50 -26.74
CA LEU A 68 7.56 -3.04 -27.97
C LEU A 68 8.22 -4.37 -28.35
N GLY A 69 7.40 -5.35 -28.71
CA GLY A 69 7.83 -6.71 -29.05
C GLY A 69 8.02 -7.65 -27.85
N THR A 70 7.94 -7.15 -26.60
CA THR A 70 8.03 -8.01 -25.42
C THR A 70 6.87 -9.02 -25.42
N PRO A 71 7.11 -10.34 -25.29
CA PRO A 71 6.03 -11.32 -25.24
C PRO A 71 5.06 -11.08 -24.10
N TYR A 72 3.77 -11.34 -24.33
CA TYR A 72 2.80 -11.34 -23.25
C TYR A 72 2.96 -12.59 -22.38
N VAL A 73 3.07 -12.39 -21.06
CA VAL A 73 3.00 -13.47 -20.07
C VAL A 73 2.01 -13.07 -18.98
N PHE A 74 0.98 -13.89 -18.74
CA PHE A 74 -0.01 -13.61 -17.70
C PHE A 74 0.67 -13.59 -16.32
N GLY A 75 0.56 -12.47 -15.60
CA GLY A 75 1.25 -12.27 -14.32
C GLY A 75 2.75 -11.94 -14.46
N GLY A 76 3.30 -11.86 -15.68
CA GLY A 76 4.71 -11.56 -15.92
C GLY A 76 5.06 -10.10 -15.64
N ASP A 77 6.19 -9.87 -14.97
CA ASP A 77 6.71 -8.55 -14.58
C ASP A 77 8.18 -8.31 -15.00
N ASP A 78 8.78 -9.26 -15.72
CA ASP A 78 10.17 -9.25 -16.17
C ASP A 78 10.22 -9.00 -17.69
N PRO A 79 10.68 -7.82 -18.16
CA PRO A 79 10.75 -7.50 -19.59
C PRO A 79 11.54 -8.49 -20.44
N ALA A 80 12.48 -9.24 -19.85
CA ALA A 80 13.25 -10.24 -20.57
C ALA A 80 12.47 -11.56 -20.77
N LYS A 81 11.46 -11.83 -19.93
CA LYS A 81 10.66 -13.07 -19.95
C LYS A 81 9.26 -12.86 -20.49
N GLY A 82 8.73 -11.65 -20.33
CA GLY A 82 7.41 -11.24 -20.79
C GLY A 82 6.67 -10.41 -19.76
N LEU A 83 5.73 -9.60 -20.24
CA LEU A 83 4.96 -8.66 -19.44
C LEU A 83 3.47 -8.90 -19.62
N ASP A 84 2.69 -8.75 -18.54
CA ASP A 84 1.25 -8.54 -18.66
C ASP A 84 0.88 -7.06 -18.84
N CYS A 85 -0.40 -6.79 -19.09
CA CYS A 85 -0.92 -5.45 -19.35
C CYS A 85 -0.57 -4.44 -18.25
N SER A 86 -0.76 -4.84 -16.99
CA SER A 86 -0.46 -3.99 -15.84
C SER A 86 1.03 -3.85 -15.55
N ALA A 87 1.84 -4.87 -15.82
CA ALA A 87 3.29 -4.80 -15.70
C ALA A 87 3.90 -3.85 -16.72
N LEU A 88 3.41 -3.83 -17.96
CA LEU A 88 3.82 -2.86 -18.98
C LEU A 88 3.57 -1.42 -18.50
N VAL A 89 2.33 -1.13 -18.07
CA VAL A 89 1.96 0.21 -17.59
C VAL A 89 2.79 0.58 -16.36
N GLN A 90 2.89 -0.31 -15.37
CA GLN A 90 3.69 -0.08 -14.17
C GLN A 90 5.15 0.23 -14.50
N ARG A 91 5.75 -0.54 -15.41
CA ARG A 91 7.16 -0.40 -15.76
C ARG A 91 7.45 0.89 -16.52
N ALA A 92 6.61 1.26 -17.49
CA ALA A 92 6.75 2.52 -18.22
C ALA A 92 6.72 3.74 -17.29
N TYR A 93 5.84 3.72 -16.28
CA TYR A 93 5.79 4.76 -15.24
C TYR A 93 6.99 4.71 -14.29
N ARG A 94 7.42 3.51 -13.88
CA ARG A 94 8.58 3.32 -13.01
C ARG A 94 9.88 3.83 -13.65
N ASP A 95 10.04 3.69 -14.96
CA ASP A 95 11.20 4.20 -15.70
C ASP A 95 11.31 5.74 -15.61
N LEU A 96 10.21 6.43 -15.29
CA LEU A 96 10.19 7.87 -15.02
C LEU A 96 10.14 8.21 -13.52
N GLY A 97 10.39 7.24 -12.65
CA GLY A 97 10.36 7.40 -11.20
C GLY A 97 8.96 7.47 -10.59
N VAL A 98 7.91 7.08 -11.33
CA VAL A 98 6.52 7.11 -10.85
C VAL A 98 6.07 5.70 -10.49
N GLU A 99 5.73 5.49 -9.22
CA GLU A 99 5.25 4.19 -8.76
C GLU A 99 3.76 4.01 -9.05
N LEU A 100 3.44 2.93 -9.76
CA LEU A 100 2.07 2.47 -9.94
C LEU A 100 1.84 1.13 -9.25
N PRO A 101 0.61 0.84 -8.80
CA PRO A 101 0.25 -0.48 -8.30
C PRO A 101 0.45 -1.56 -9.36
N ARG A 102 0.76 -2.80 -8.97
CA ARG A 102 1.02 -3.91 -9.90
C ARG A 102 -0.20 -4.36 -10.69
N ASN A 103 -1.41 -4.04 -10.22
CA ASN A 103 -2.66 -4.58 -10.75
C ASN A 103 -3.42 -3.56 -11.62
N SER A 104 -3.96 -4.01 -12.75
CA SER A 104 -4.70 -3.21 -13.74
C SER A 104 -5.87 -2.43 -13.14
N TRP A 105 -6.68 -3.03 -12.27
CA TRP A 105 -7.80 -2.35 -11.62
C TRP A 105 -7.37 -1.23 -10.64
N GLN A 106 -6.20 -1.36 -10.01
CA GLN A 106 -5.65 -0.32 -9.13
C GLN A 106 -5.08 0.82 -9.96
N GLN A 107 -4.43 0.49 -11.08
CA GLN A 107 -3.97 1.48 -12.06
C GLN A 107 -5.15 2.24 -12.68
N ALA A 108 -6.26 1.56 -12.92
CA ALA A 108 -7.53 2.16 -13.35
C ALA A 108 -8.21 3.03 -12.28
N LYS A 109 -7.60 3.19 -11.09
CA LYS A 109 -8.01 4.13 -10.03
C LYS A 109 -6.87 5.10 -9.66
N ALA A 110 -5.71 5.01 -10.31
CA ALA A 110 -4.57 5.88 -10.07
C ALA A 110 -4.78 7.25 -10.72
N GLY A 111 -4.12 8.28 -10.21
CA GLY A 111 -4.22 9.63 -10.76
C GLY A 111 -5.65 10.20 -10.76
N ARG A 112 -5.89 11.18 -11.64
CA ARG A 112 -7.22 11.79 -11.79
C ARG A 112 -8.03 11.12 -12.91
N PRO A 113 -9.37 11.03 -12.77
CA PRO A 113 -10.23 10.63 -13.89
C PRO A 113 -10.15 11.62 -15.05
N VAL A 114 -10.20 11.11 -16.26
CA VAL A 114 -10.40 11.87 -17.49
C VAL A 114 -11.78 11.52 -18.03
N ALA A 115 -12.59 12.53 -18.32
CA ALA A 115 -14.04 12.36 -18.55
C ALA A 115 -14.36 11.57 -19.82
N SER A 116 -13.54 11.68 -20.86
CA SER A 116 -13.81 11.07 -22.15
C SER A 116 -12.53 10.83 -22.96
N MET A 117 -12.64 10.06 -24.04
CA MET A 117 -11.57 9.91 -25.03
C MET A 117 -11.21 11.23 -25.73
N ALA A 118 -12.11 12.21 -25.79
CA ALA A 118 -11.82 13.54 -26.34
C ALA A 118 -10.89 14.35 -25.42
N ASP A 119 -10.96 14.10 -24.11
CA ASP A 119 -10.09 14.73 -23.10
C ASP A 119 -8.81 13.94 -22.84
N ALA A 120 -8.72 12.73 -23.38
CA ALA A 120 -7.58 11.84 -23.23
C ALA A 120 -6.34 12.42 -23.93
N ARG A 121 -5.21 12.33 -23.26
CA ARG A 121 -3.91 12.82 -23.72
C ARG A 121 -2.90 11.68 -23.75
N PRO A 122 -1.88 11.76 -24.63
CA PRO A 122 -0.78 10.80 -24.61
C PRO A 122 -0.23 10.60 -23.19
N GLY A 123 -0.02 9.35 -22.80
CA GLY A 123 0.40 8.96 -21.45
C GLY A 123 -0.74 8.56 -20.51
N ASP A 124 -1.99 8.95 -20.78
CA ASP A 124 -3.13 8.53 -19.96
C ASP A 124 -3.29 6.99 -20.00
N ILE A 125 -3.67 6.40 -18.85
CA ILE A 125 -3.98 4.98 -18.75
C ILE A 125 -5.41 4.76 -19.23
N LEU A 126 -5.59 3.89 -20.21
CA LEU A 126 -6.89 3.40 -20.64
C LEU A 126 -7.17 2.08 -19.93
N ALA A 127 -8.32 1.97 -19.28
CA ALA A 127 -8.78 0.76 -18.60
C ALA A 127 -10.01 0.21 -19.33
N PHE A 128 -10.03 -1.09 -19.58
CA PHE A 128 -11.08 -1.76 -20.34
C PHE A 128 -11.79 -2.81 -19.47
N ASN A 129 -13.02 -3.14 -19.88
CA ASN A 129 -13.93 -4.05 -19.19
C ASN A 129 -14.38 -3.59 -17.80
N SER A 130 -15.40 -4.26 -17.28
CA SER A 130 -15.89 -4.09 -15.90
C SER A 130 -16.20 -5.49 -15.33
N PRO A 131 -15.41 -5.98 -14.35
CA PRO A 131 -14.24 -5.35 -13.73
C PRO A 131 -13.06 -5.19 -14.70
N VAL A 132 -12.16 -4.25 -14.40
CA VAL A 132 -11.00 -3.96 -15.25
C VAL A 132 -10.00 -5.11 -15.22
N ASP A 133 -9.82 -5.78 -16.35
CA ASP A 133 -8.83 -6.84 -16.56
C ASP A 133 -7.70 -6.42 -17.52
N HIS A 134 -7.92 -5.38 -18.33
CA HIS A 134 -6.97 -4.89 -19.31
C HIS A 134 -6.72 -3.39 -19.15
N VAL A 135 -5.44 -3.00 -19.23
CA VAL A 135 -4.98 -1.61 -19.20
C VAL A 135 -3.94 -1.37 -20.29
N ALA A 136 -3.91 -0.15 -20.81
CA ALA A 136 -3.01 0.29 -21.86
C ALA A 136 -2.59 1.76 -21.64
N ILE A 137 -1.55 2.21 -22.33
CA ILE A 137 -1.14 3.62 -22.36
C ILE A 137 -1.63 4.25 -23.66
N TYR A 138 -2.35 5.36 -23.56
CA TYR A 138 -2.83 6.11 -24.72
C TYR A 138 -1.67 6.83 -25.41
N LEU A 139 -1.63 6.78 -26.75
CA LEU A 139 -0.61 7.43 -27.57
C LEU A 139 -1.09 8.73 -28.21
N GLY A 140 -2.39 9.03 -28.16
CA GLY A 140 -3.02 10.00 -29.05
C GLY A 140 -3.57 9.33 -30.32
N ASP A 141 -4.30 10.11 -31.13
CA ASP A 141 -4.86 9.69 -32.43
C ASP A 141 -5.65 8.37 -32.41
N GLY A 142 -6.33 8.06 -31.31
CA GLY A 142 -7.07 6.81 -31.15
C GLY A 142 -6.18 5.56 -31.11
N LYS A 143 -4.90 5.69 -30.78
CA LYS A 143 -3.94 4.59 -30.66
C LYS A 143 -3.49 4.38 -29.22
N MET A 144 -3.11 3.16 -28.89
CA MET A 144 -2.57 2.79 -27.59
C MET A 144 -1.45 1.76 -27.71
N ILE A 145 -0.60 1.70 -26.70
CA ILE A 145 0.39 0.63 -26.52
C ILE A 145 -0.10 -0.27 -25.39
N ALA A 146 -0.16 -1.57 -25.68
CA ALA A 146 -0.70 -2.54 -24.75
C ALA A 146 0.03 -3.88 -24.86
N ALA A 147 0.04 -4.65 -23.77
CA ALA A 147 0.30 -6.09 -23.78
C ALA A 147 -1.07 -6.79 -23.77
N PRO A 148 -1.60 -7.24 -24.92
CA PRO A 148 -3.03 -7.51 -25.04
C PRO A 148 -3.47 -8.84 -24.43
N LYS A 149 -2.79 -9.95 -24.77
CA LYS A 149 -3.23 -11.31 -24.38
C LYS A 149 -2.13 -12.37 -24.59
N PRO A 150 -2.27 -13.57 -23.99
CA PRO A 150 -1.38 -14.70 -24.25
C PRO A 150 -1.24 -15.02 -25.74
N GLY A 151 -0.01 -15.34 -26.17
CA GLY A 151 0.30 -15.61 -27.57
C GLY A 151 0.52 -14.36 -28.44
N ASP A 152 0.46 -13.18 -27.84
CA ASP A 152 0.73 -11.88 -28.49
C ASP A 152 1.92 -11.19 -27.81
N GLN A 153 2.25 -9.98 -28.27
CA GLN A 153 3.35 -9.17 -27.73
C GLN A 153 2.92 -7.72 -27.50
N VAL A 154 3.71 -6.99 -26.72
CA VAL A 154 3.53 -5.55 -26.55
C VAL A 154 3.58 -4.87 -27.93
N LYS A 155 2.50 -4.17 -28.28
CA LYS A 155 2.36 -3.55 -29.61
C LYS A 155 1.54 -2.28 -29.55
N ILE A 156 1.72 -1.45 -30.58
CA ILE A 156 0.83 -0.33 -30.86
C ILE A 156 -0.39 -0.86 -31.61
N GLN A 157 -1.58 -0.51 -31.15
CA GLN A 157 -2.84 -0.86 -31.79
C GLN A 157 -3.84 0.29 -31.68
N LYS A 158 -4.94 0.21 -32.43
CA LYS A 158 -6.06 1.13 -32.26
C LYS A 158 -6.72 0.88 -30.91
N VAL A 159 -7.24 1.94 -30.30
CA VAL A 159 -8.22 1.83 -29.22
C VAL A 159 -9.46 1.21 -29.85
N TYR A 160 -9.73 -0.05 -29.52
CA TYR A 160 -10.70 -0.89 -30.22
C TYR A 160 -12.12 -0.76 -29.68
N GLU A 161 -12.28 -0.23 -28.46
CA GLU A 161 -13.56 0.05 -27.82
C GLU A 161 -13.42 1.23 -26.85
N THR A 162 -14.54 1.74 -26.34
CA THR A 162 -14.53 2.79 -25.32
C THR A 162 -14.00 2.25 -24.00
N PRO A 163 -12.93 2.83 -23.42
CA PRO A 163 -12.42 2.43 -22.11
C PRO A 163 -13.49 2.61 -21.02
N SER A 164 -13.56 1.67 -20.07
CA SER A 164 -14.41 1.79 -18.88
C SER A 164 -13.91 2.85 -17.90
N ALA A 165 -12.61 3.17 -17.93
CA ALA A 165 -12.03 4.30 -17.23
C ALA A 165 -10.82 4.87 -17.97
N ILE A 166 -10.57 6.18 -17.81
CA ILE A 166 -9.35 6.85 -18.29
C ILE A 166 -8.72 7.57 -17.11
N ARG A 167 -7.40 7.37 -16.90
CA ARG A 167 -6.66 7.94 -15.78
C ARG A 167 -5.45 8.73 -16.23
N ARG A 168 -5.37 9.97 -15.76
CA ARG A 168 -4.18 10.80 -15.92
C ARG A 168 -3.36 10.79 -14.64
N VAL A 169 -2.18 10.20 -14.72
CA VAL A 169 -1.27 10.07 -13.57
C VAL A 169 -0.22 11.18 -13.57
N LEU A 170 0.28 11.60 -14.75
CA LEU A 170 1.19 12.73 -14.88
C LEU A 170 0.41 14.00 -15.25
N GLU A 171 0.50 15.00 -14.38
CA GLU A 171 0.03 16.34 -14.67
C GLU A 171 0.99 17.00 -15.67
N THR A 172 0.47 17.40 -16.83
CA THR A 172 1.09 18.51 -17.57
C THR A 172 0.68 19.79 -16.85
N ALA A 173 1.48 20.22 -15.86
CA ALA A 173 1.17 21.41 -15.08
C ALA A 173 1.09 22.64 -16.02
N PRO A 174 -0.03 23.38 -16.06
CA PRO A 174 0.05 24.79 -16.38
C PRO A 174 0.61 25.53 -15.16
N ALA A 175 1.49 26.50 -15.39
CA ALA A 175 2.33 27.17 -14.39
C ALA A 175 1.59 28.08 -13.37
N ALA A 176 0.32 27.84 -13.03
CA ALA A 176 -0.54 28.84 -12.37
C ALA A 176 -1.20 28.43 -11.04
N ALA A 177 -0.85 27.31 -10.41
CA ALA A 177 -1.49 26.90 -9.14
C ALA A 177 -0.48 26.42 -8.09
N VAL A 178 0.36 27.33 -7.62
CA VAL A 178 1.06 27.22 -6.34
C VAL A 178 0.81 28.48 -5.54
N GLN A 179 -0.38 28.60 -4.98
CA GLN A 179 -0.65 29.53 -3.88
C GLN A 179 -1.58 28.83 -2.88
N ASP A 180 -1.13 28.85 -1.62
CA ASP A 180 -1.87 28.53 -0.39
C ASP A 180 -2.00 27.04 0.02
N MET A 181 -0.94 26.53 0.64
CA MET A 181 -0.97 25.33 1.50
C MET A 181 -0.85 25.67 2.99
N SER A 182 -1.06 26.93 3.37
CA SER A 182 -0.89 27.41 4.75
C SER A 182 -2.15 27.22 5.61
N SER A 183 -3.28 26.86 5.01
CA SER A 183 -4.59 26.74 5.67
C SER A 183 -4.98 25.32 6.12
N LEU A 184 -4.16 24.29 5.90
CA LEU A 184 -4.43 22.93 6.39
C LEU A 184 -3.68 22.62 7.69
N ARG A 185 -4.15 23.19 8.80
CA ARG A 185 -4.00 22.55 10.13
C ARG A 185 -5.29 21.80 10.44
N PRO A 186 -5.26 20.47 10.73
CA PRO A 186 -6.43 19.82 11.28
C PRO A 186 -6.57 20.19 12.76
N ALA A 187 -7.64 20.91 13.09
CA ALA A 187 -8.21 20.87 14.42
C ALA A 187 -8.91 19.51 14.59
N GLY A 188 -8.43 18.69 15.52
CA GLY A 188 -9.14 17.50 15.98
C GLY A 188 -8.51 16.15 15.59
N LEU A 189 -7.33 15.84 16.15
CA LEU A 189 -7.10 14.45 16.56
C LEU A 189 -8.03 14.17 17.76
N ARG A 190 -9.28 13.81 17.48
CA ARG A 190 -10.05 13.03 18.45
C ARG A 190 -9.47 11.63 18.42
N ALA A 191 -8.76 11.27 19.49
CA ALA A 191 -8.40 9.90 19.79
C ALA A 191 -9.61 9.00 19.54
N ALA A 192 -9.44 8.00 18.66
CA ALA A 192 -10.43 6.97 18.45
C ALA A 192 -10.79 6.37 19.82
N SER A 193 -12.08 6.36 20.12
CA SER A 193 -12.65 5.90 21.39
C SER A 193 -12.19 4.47 21.71
N THR A 194 -11.36 4.35 22.74
CA THR A 194 -11.04 3.09 23.42
C THR A 194 -12.24 2.66 24.27
N ALA A 195 -13.33 2.24 23.64
CA ALA A 195 -14.30 1.39 24.32
C ALA A 195 -13.66 -0.01 24.41
N GLY A 196 -13.07 -0.32 25.56
CA GLY A 196 -12.21 -1.50 25.79
C GLY A 196 -12.91 -2.83 25.51
N LEU A 197 -12.11 -3.84 25.12
CA LEU A 197 -12.55 -5.21 24.84
C LEU A 197 -12.77 -6.02 26.14
N GLY A 198 -13.47 -5.46 27.13
CA GLY A 198 -13.68 -6.09 28.44
C GLY A 198 -14.27 -7.49 28.33
N GLY A 199 -13.60 -8.48 28.95
CA GLY A 199 -14.05 -9.90 28.94
C GLY A 199 -13.76 -10.67 27.65
N VAL A 200 -13.16 -10.05 26.63
CA VAL A 200 -12.77 -10.72 25.39
C VAL A 200 -11.41 -11.41 25.56
N PRO A 201 -11.29 -12.73 25.31
CA PRO A 201 -9.99 -13.40 25.31
C PRO A 201 -9.01 -12.73 24.34
N TYR A 202 -7.74 -12.58 24.74
CA TYR A 202 -6.69 -11.95 23.93
C TYR A 202 -6.91 -10.46 23.61
N ALA A 203 -7.77 -9.75 24.34
CA ALA A 203 -8.04 -8.31 24.17
C ALA A 203 -6.78 -7.47 23.94
N THR A 204 -5.76 -7.64 24.78
CA THR A 204 -4.50 -6.90 24.68
C THR A 204 -3.77 -7.15 23.36
N LEU A 205 -3.80 -8.38 22.82
CA LEU A 205 -3.18 -8.68 21.53
C LEU A 205 -3.95 -8.00 20.38
N PHE A 206 -5.28 -7.97 20.44
CA PHE A 206 -6.09 -7.26 19.46
C PHE A 206 -5.89 -5.75 19.52
N GLU A 207 -5.74 -5.18 20.70
CA GLU A 207 -5.45 -3.76 20.90
C GLU A 207 -4.07 -3.38 20.35
N GLN A 208 -3.03 -4.15 20.69
CA GLN A 208 -1.67 -3.93 20.20
C GLN A 208 -1.57 -4.08 18.68
N ALA A 209 -2.11 -5.17 18.13
CA ALA A 209 -2.07 -5.40 16.69
C ALA A 209 -2.94 -4.40 15.92
N GLY A 210 -4.11 -4.04 16.47
CA GLY A 210 -4.99 -3.03 15.90
C GLY A 210 -4.31 -1.66 15.82
N ALA A 211 -3.69 -1.21 16.91
CA ALA A 211 -2.92 0.03 16.94
C ALA A 211 -1.74 0.02 15.95
N LYS A 212 -1.01 -1.11 15.88
CA LYS A 212 0.14 -1.27 14.98
C LYS A 212 -0.22 -1.20 13.50
N HIS A 213 -1.35 -1.77 13.09
CA HIS A 213 -1.72 -1.91 11.67
C HIS A 213 -2.86 -0.99 11.22
N GLY A 214 -3.41 -0.17 12.11
CA GLY A 214 -4.55 0.71 11.82
C GLY A 214 -5.86 -0.06 11.61
N VAL A 215 -6.07 -1.14 12.36
CA VAL A 215 -7.29 -1.98 12.30
C VAL A 215 -8.03 -1.89 13.63
N SER A 216 -9.36 -1.87 13.59
CA SER A 216 -10.17 -1.88 14.82
C SER A 216 -9.89 -3.14 15.64
N PRO A 217 -9.54 -3.02 16.94
CA PRO A 217 -9.40 -4.18 17.82
C PRO A 217 -10.69 -5.02 17.91
N LYS A 218 -11.86 -4.37 17.85
CA LYS A 218 -13.17 -5.04 17.83
C LYS A 218 -13.36 -5.89 16.57
N LEU A 219 -12.85 -5.44 15.42
CA LEU A 219 -12.89 -6.21 14.18
C LEU A 219 -12.02 -7.46 14.28
N LEU A 220 -10.81 -7.35 14.86
CA LEU A 220 -9.93 -8.49 15.06
C LEU A 220 -10.54 -9.52 16.02
N ALA A 221 -11.13 -9.05 17.12
CA ALA A 221 -11.85 -9.91 18.07
C ALA A 221 -13.04 -10.61 17.41
N ALA A 222 -13.83 -9.89 16.61
CA ALA A 222 -14.98 -10.47 15.88
C ALA A 222 -14.55 -11.54 14.88
N VAL A 223 -13.46 -11.32 14.15
CA VAL A 223 -12.88 -12.33 13.24
C VAL A 223 -12.42 -13.54 14.04
N ALA A 224 -11.62 -13.37 15.11
CA ALA A 224 -11.16 -14.47 15.95
C ALA A 224 -12.31 -15.29 16.55
N LYS A 225 -13.42 -14.63 16.92
CA LYS A 225 -14.63 -15.31 17.43
C LYS A 225 -15.24 -16.23 16.38
N VAL A 226 -15.35 -15.78 15.13
CA VAL A 226 -15.97 -16.57 14.05
C VAL A 226 -15.02 -17.64 13.53
N GLU A 227 -13.73 -17.35 13.43
CA GLU A 227 -12.71 -18.27 12.91
C GLU A 227 -12.51 -19.48 13.83
N SER A 228 -12.32 -19.24 15.13
CA SER A 228 -11.90 -20.30 16.06
C SER A 228 -12.71 -20.36 17.35
N GLY A 229 -13.63 -19.41 17.57
CA GLY A 229 -14.26 -19.26 18.88
C GLY A 229 -13.26 -18.85 19.97
N TYR A 230 -12.16 -18.19 19.60
CA TYR A 230 -11.00 -17.89 20.45
C TYR A 230 -10.13 -19.10 20.82
N ASN A 231 -10.18 -20.21 20.07
CA ASN A 231 -9.32 -21.36 20.31
C ASN A 231 -7.99 -21.23 19.55
N PRO A 232 -6.84 -21.04 20.23
CA PRO A 232 -5.55 -20.85 19.57
C PRO A 232 -4.97 -22.16 19.02
N LYS A 233 -5.58 -23.31 19.32
CA LYS A 233 -5.17 -24.64 18.84
C LYS A 233 -6.08 -25.18 17.73
N ALA A 234 -7.01 -24.37 17.23
CA ALA A 234 -7.97 -24.81 16.22
C ALA A 234 -7.28 -25.18 14.89
N VAL A 235 -7.76 -26.25 14.25
CA VAL A 235 -7.35 -26.64 12.90
C VAL A 235 -8.59 -26.99 12.09
N SER A 236 -8.80 -26.33 10.94
CA SER A 236 -9.91 -26.66 10.05
C SER A 236 -9.60 -27.90 9.21
N LYS A 237 -10.65 -28.48 8.59
CA LYS A 237 -10.47 -29.58 7.61
C LYS A 237 -9.59 -29.19 6.43
N ALA A 238 -9.60 -27.92 6.04
CA ALA A 238 -8.76 -27.38 4.97
C ALA A 238 -7.34 -27.03 5.43
N GLY A 239 -7.04 -27.15 6.73
CA GLY A 239 -5.72 -26.90 7.30
C GLY A 239 -5.48 -25.46 7.75
N ALA A 240 -6.52 -24.64 7.92
CA ALA A 240 -6.41 -23.33 8.54
C ALA A 240 -6.06 -23.47 10.03
N GLN A 241 -5.16 -22.64 10.55
CA GLN A 241 -4.53 -22.87 11.86
C GLN A 241 -4.72 -21.72 12.85
N GLY A 242 -4.93 -22.11 14.11
CA GLY A 242 -4.88 -21.29 15.29
C GLY A 242 -5.98 -20.25 15.41
N LEU A 243 -5.71 -19.25 16.26
CA LEU A 243 -6.71 -18.28 16.73
C LEU A 243 -7.40 -17.54 15.57
N MET A 244 -6.64 -17.23 14.53
CA MET A 244 -7.09 -16.43 13.38
C MET A 244 -7.30 -17.25 12.09
N GLN A 245 -7.23 -18.59 12.20
CA GLN A 245 -7.39 -19.55 11.10
C GLN A 245 -6.64 -19.15 9.82
N LEU A 246 -5.35 -18.84 9.96
CA LEU A 246 -4.51 -18.55 8.80
C LEU A 246 -4.17 -19.85 8.09
N MET A 247 -4.33 -19.89 6.76
CA MET A 247 -3.79 -20.98 5.94
C MET A 247 -2.25 -20.96 6.01
N PRO A 248 -1.56 -22.12 5.99
CA PRO A 248 -0.10 -22.18 6.18
C PRO A 248 0.70 -21.33 5.17
N ALA A 249 0.28 -21.30 3.91
CA ALA A 249 0.92 -20.46 2.89
C ALA A 249 0.74 -18.96 3.19
N THR A 250 -0.45 -18.57 3.64
CA THR A 250 -0.77 -17.19 4.03
C THR A 250 0.01 -16.77 5.27
N ALA A 251 0.10 -17.64 6.28
CA ALA A 251 0.88 -17.40 7.50
C ALA A 251 2.35 -17.09 7.17
N ARG A 252 3.00 -17.92 6.33
CA ARG A 252 4.38 -17.67 5.86
C ARG A 252 4.51 -16.33 5.15
N GLY A 253 3.60 -16.00 4.23
CA GLY A 253 3.61 -14.72 3.51
C GLY A 253 3.42 -13.50 4.42
N LEU A 254 2.86 -13.68 5.61
CA LEU A 254 2.66 -12.62 6.60
C LEU A 254 3.82 -12.49 7.60
N GLY A 255 4.77 -13.44 7.60
CA GLY A 255 5.83 -13.53 8.60
C GLY A 255 5.34 -14.15 9.92
N VAL A 256 4.40 -15.09 9.83
CA VAL A 256 3.91 -15.88 10.97
C VAL A 256 4.57 -17.25 10.89
N ASP A 257 5.54 -17.48 11.77
CA ASP A 257 6.28 -18.75 11.85
C ASP A 257 5.46 -19.84 12.53
N ASN A 258 4.66 -19.45 13.53
CA ASN A 258 3.77 -20.36 14.25
C ASN A 258 2.35 -19.78 14.35
N ALA A 259 1.41 -20.28 13.54
CA ALA A 259 0.02 -19.84 13.56
C ALA A 259 -0.75 -20.26 14.83
N PHE A 260 -0.22 -21.20 15.63
CA PHE A 260 -0.78 -21.56 16.94
C PHE A 260 -0.35 -20.61 18.06
N ASP A 261 0.65 -19.75 17.81
CA ASP A 261 1.00 -18.66 18.72
C ASP A 261 -0.02 -17.51 18.55
N PRO A 262 -0.81 -17.16 19.59
CA PRO A 262 -1.84 -16.13 19.46
C PRO A 262 -1.29 -14.76 19.06
N ALA A 263 -0.11 -14.38 19.54
CA ALA A 263 0.45 -13.07 19.25
C ALA A 263 0.89 -12.97 17.79
N GLN A 264 1.56 -14.01 17.26
CA GLN A 264 1.92 -14.06 15.85
C GLN A 264 0.67 -14.12 14.96
N ALA A 265 -0.28 -14.99 15.28
CA ALA A 265 -1.52 -15.15 14.50
C ALA A 265 -2.32 -13.83 14.42
N VAL A 266 -2.51 -13.15 15.54
CA VAL A 266 -3.25 -11.87 15.61
C VAL A 266 -2.51 -10.76 14.86
N ASN A 267 -1.19 -10.65 15.01
CA ASN A 267 -0.40 -9.67 14.28
C ASN A 267 -0.42 -9.92 12.76
N GLY A 268 -0.33 -11.18 12.32
CA GLY A 268 -0.44 -11.57 10.91
C GLY A 268 -1.83 -11.28 10.34
N ALA A 269 -2.88 -11.67 11.05
CA ALA A 269 -4.27 -11.40 10.65
C ALA A 269 -4.57 -9.90 10.58
N ALA A 270 -4.07 -9.10 11.52
CA ALA A 270 -4.20 -7.65 11.48
C ALA A 270 -3.50 -7.04 10.26
N LYS A 271 -2.30 -7.50 9.90
CA LYS A 271 -1.61 -7.10 8.67
C LYS A 271 -2.43 -7.45 7.41
N LEU A 272 -3.01 -8.64 7.38
CA LEU A 272 -3.85 -9.10 6.27
C LEU A 272 -5.14 -8.29 6.14
N LEU A 273 -5.87 -8.09 7.24
CA LEU A 273 -7.08 -7.27 7.27
C LEU A 273 -6.78 -5.82 6.92
N ALA A 274 -5.68 -5.25 7.41
CA ALA A 274 -5.27 -3.89 7.04
C ALA A 274 -5.04 -3.77 5.53
N LYS A 275 -4.39 -4.78 4.91
CA LYS A 275 -4.22 -4.86 3.45
C LYS A 275 -5.59 -4.86 2.76
N HIS A 276 -6.51 -5.72 3.16
CA HIS A 276 -7.82 -5.83 2.53
C HIS A 276 -8.71 -4.61 2.75
N LEU A 277 -8.67 -3.99 3.93
CA LEU A 277 -9.39 -2.74 4.20
C LEU A 277 -8.88 -1.60 3.32
N ARG A 278 -7.57 -1.50 3.10
CA ARG A 278 -6.99 -0.54 2.14
C ARG A 278 -7.38 -0.85 0.70
N GLU A 279 -7.38 -2.14 0.35
CA GLU A 279 -7.65 -2.64 -1.00
C GLU A 279 -9.11 -2.45 -1.41
N PHE A 280 -10.05 -2.88 -0.58
CA PHE A 280 -11.47 -2.89 -0.89
C PHE A 280 -12.26 -1.69 -0.33
N LYS A 281 -11.68 -0.93 0.62
CA LYS A 281 -12.32 0.23 1.28
C LYS A 281 -13.71 -0.08 1.86
N SER A 282 -13.98 -1.34 2.14
CA SER A 282 -15.26 -1.87 2.58
C SER A 282 -15.00 -3.01 3.54
N VAL A 283 -15.53 -2.91 4.76
CA VAL A 283 -15.40 -3.96 5.78
C VAL A 283 -16.01 -5.29 5.29
N PRO A 284 -17.23 -5.34 4.73
CA PRO A 284 -17.77 -6.57 4.15
C PRO A 284 -16.87 -7.25 3.11
N LEU A 285 -16.28 -6.47 2.20
CA LEU A 285 -15.40 -7.02 1.15
C LEU A 285 -14.05 -7.45 1.71
N ALA A 286 -13.53 -6.73 2.71
CA ALA A 286 -12.30 -7.14 3.39
C ALA A 286 -12.48 -8.46 4.15
N LEU A 287 -13.66 -8.68 4.76
CA LEU A 287 -14.03 -9.95 5.40
C LEU A 287 -14.22 -11.07 4.38
N ALA A 288 -14.87 -10.78 3.25
CA ALA A 288 -14.98 -11.74 2.15
C ALA A 288 -13.61 -12.14 1.61
N ALA A 289 -12.69 -11.18 1.47
CA ALA A 289 -11.33 -11.43 1.03
C ALA A 289 -10.49 -12.21 2.05
N TYR A 290 -10.76 -12.03 3.34
CA TYR A 290 -10.13 -12.81 4.40
C TYR A 290 -10.51 -14.29 4.31
N ASN A 291 -11.79 -14.61 4.07
CA ASN A 291 -12.28 -15.98 3.96
C ASN A 291 -12.03 -16.63 2.59
N ALA A 292 -12.33 -15.94 1.49
CA ALA A 292 -12.28 -16.49 0.12
C ALA A 292 -11.00 -16.14 -0.65
N GLY A 293 -10.16 -15.27 -0.09
CA GLY A 293 -9.04 -14.66 -0.79
C GLY A 293 -9.47 -13.44 -1.61
N GLY A 294 -8.61 -12.41 -1.62
CA GLY A 294 -8.86 -11.18 -2.39
C GLY A 294 -9.07 -11.41 -3.89
N GLY A 295 -8.41 -12.43 -4.47
CA GLY A 295 -8.60 -12.78 -5.89
C GLY A 295 -10.02 -13.23 -6.22
N ALA A 296 -10.73 -13.89 -5.29
CA ALA A 296 -12.13 -14.25 -5.50
C ALA A 296 -13.03 -13.03 -5.42
N VAL A 297 -12.81 -12.15 -4.44
CA VAL A 297 -13.56 -10.88 -4.32
C VAL A 297 -13.39 -10.02 -5.58
N HIS A 298 -12.18 -9.98 -6.15
CA HIS A 298 -11.94 -9.31 -7.42
C HIS A 298 -12.63 -9.98 -8.60
N ARG A 299 -12.56 -11.33 -8.70
CA ARG A 299 -13.19 -12.09 -9.79
C ARG A 299 -14.70 -11.87 -9.86
N TYR A 300 -15.36 -11.75 -8.70
CA TYR A 300 -16.82 -11.62 -8.61
C TYR A 300 -17.29 -10.17 -8.35
N ASP A 301 -16.37 -9.19 -8.33
CA ASP A 301 -16.63 -7.77 -8.06
C ASP A 301 -17.53 -7.53 -6.84
N GLY A 302 -17.29 -8.30 -5.78
CA GLY A 302 -18.22 -8.39 -4.66
C GLY A 302 -17.94 -9.57 -3.74
N ILE A 303 -18.87 -9.84 -2.84
CA ILE A 303 -18.82 -11.07 -2.04
C ILE A 303 -19.01 -12.25 -3.01
N PRO A 304 -18.03 -13.15 -3.17
CA PRO A 304 -18.13 -14.24 -4.13
C PRO A 304 -19.33 -15.14 -3.80
N PRO A 305 -19.95 -15.80 -4.80
CA PRO A 305 -21.12 -16.68 -4.62
C PRO A 305 -20.71 -18.03 -4.00
N PHE A 306 -19.80 -18.02 -3.05
CA PHE A 306 -19.43 -19.16 -2.23
C PHE A 306 -20.33 -19.14 -0.99
N ALA A 307 -21.11 -20.20 -0.81
CA ALA A 307 -22.06 -20.30 0.30
C ALA A 307 -21.39 -20.04 1.67
N GLU A 308 -20.16 -20.52 1.84
CA GLU A 308 -19.37 -20.26 3.04
C GLU A 308 -19.10 -18.77 3.25
N THR A 309 -18.61 -18.06 2.22
CA THR A 309 -18.26 -16.65 2.30
C THR A 309 -19.47 -15.75 2.49
N GLN A 310 -20.57 -16.05 1.79
CA GLN A 310 -21.85 -15.34 1.96
C GLN A 310 -22.42 -15.51 3.38
N ALA A 311 -22.18 -16.65 4.03
CA ALA A 311 -22.55 -16.87 5.43
C ALA A 311 -21.53 -16.27 6.41
N TYR A 312 -20.24 -16.22 6.05
CA TYR A 312 -19.14 -15.76 6.90
C TYR A 312 -19.24 -14.26 7.20
N VAL A 313 -19.40 -13.42 6.17
CA VAL A 313 -19.43 -11.95 6.31
C VAL A 313 -20.48 -11.48 7.33
N PRO A 314 -21.77 -11.85 7.23
CA PRO A 314 -22.78 -11.43 8.20
C PRO A 314 -22.54 -12.00 9.60
N LYS A 315 -21.94 -13.20 9.73
CA LYS A 315 -21.57 -13.76 11.04
C LYS A 315 -20.54 -12.88 11.75
N VAL A 316 -19.50 -12.44 11.05
CA VAL A 316 -18.47 -11.55 11.61
C VAL A 316 -19.05 -10.17 11.94
N GLN A 317 -19.90 -9.62 11.06
CA GLN A 317 -20.56 -8.34 11.34
C GLN A 317 -21.47 -8.41 12.58
N LYS A 318 -22.19 -9.52 12.76
CA LYS A 318 -22.99 -9.76 13.98
C LYS A 318 -22.11 -9.85 15.23
N ALA A 319 -20.98 -10.57 15.16
CA ALA A 319 -20.03 -10.64 16.26
C ALA A 319 -19.41 -9.26 16.58
N LEU A 320 -19.11 -8.45 15.55
CA LEU A 320 -18.61 -7.09 15.70
C LEU A 320 -19.62 -6.17 16.37
N ALA A 321 -20.89 -6.23 15.96
CA ALA A 321 -21.97 -5.45 16.58
C ALA A 321 -22.15 -5.78 18.07
N ALA A 322 -22.04 -7.07 18.44
CA ALA A 322 -22.13 -7.52 19.83
C ALA A 322 -20.97 -7.00 20.72
N LEU A 323 -19.84 -6.63 20.13
CA LEU A 323 -18.71 -6.00 20.84
C LEU A 323 -18.85 -4.46 20.92
N GLY A 324 -19.83 -3.88 20.24
CA GLY A 324 -20.10 -2.44 20.17
C GLY A 324 -21.17 -1.94 21.14
N GLY A 325 -21.95 -2.85 21.73
CA GLY A 325 -22.97 -2.55 22.75
C GLY A 325 -22.42 -2.51 24.17
#